data_AF-A0A3A9G502-F1
#
_entry.id   AF-A0A3A9G502-F1
#
_cell.length_a   1.000
_cell.length_b   1.000
_cell.length_c   1.000
_cell.angle_alpha   90.00
_cell.angle_beta   90.00
_cell.angle_gamma   90.00
#
_symmetry.space_group_name_H-M   'P 1'
#
loop_
_entity.id
_entity.type
_entity.pdbx_description
1 polymer ?
#
loop_
_entity_poly.entity_id
_entity_poly.type
_entity_poly.pdbx_seq_one_letter_code
_entity_poly.pdbx_strand_id
1 'polypeptide(L)'
;MTQDEIAVMDGGKCILQVRGVRPFFSDKFDITKHPKYKYLSDADPKNAFDMEKHIKRRPAIVKPDEEFDYYEIDGEGLQEDTNHE
;
A
#
# COMPACT_ATOMS: atom_id res chain seq x y z
N MET A 1 10.05 -24.71 -13.02
CA MET A 1 10.20 -23.34 -12.53
C MET A 1 10.63 -23.43 -11.08
N THR A 2 11.87 -23.04 -10.79
CA THR A 2 12.42 -23.00 -9.42
C THR A 2 12.08 -21.66 -8.76
N GLN A 3 12.28 -21.55 -7.45
CA GLN A 3 12.05 -20.28 -6.73
C GLN A 3 12.97 -19.16 -7.27
N ASP A 4 14.22 -19.49 -7.59
CA ASP A 4 15.18 -18.54 -8.18
C ASP A 4 14.72 -18.05 -9.55
N GLU A 5 14.15 -18.93 -10.39
CA GLU A 5 13.61 -18.55 -11.69
C GLU A 5 12.40 -17.61 -11.58
N ILE A 6 11.62 -17.72 -10.50
CA ILE A 6 10.49 -16.81 -10.22
C ILE A 6 11.00 -15.45 -9.75
N ALA A 7 12.05 -15.43 -8.91
CA ALA A 7 12.63 -14.19 -8.40
C ALA A 7 13.29 -13.33 -9.49
N VAL A 8 13.77 -13.94 -10.56
CA VAL A 8 14.42 -13.27 -11.71
C VAL A 8 13.44 -13.05 -12.88
N MET A 9 12.14 -13.33 -12.68
CA MET A 9 11.13 -13.14 -13.72
C MET A 9 10.99 -11.66 -14.10
N ASP A 10 10.78 -11.40 -15.40
CA ASP A 10 10.55 -10.05 -15.92
C ASP A 10 9.35 -9.40 -15.22
N GLY A 11 9.56 -8.20 -14.66
CA GLY A 11 8.54 -7.41 -13.99
C GLY A 11 7.36 -7.04 -14.90
N GLY A 12 7.51 -7.13 -16.23
CA GLY A 12 6.42 -6.96 -17.19
C GLY A 12 5.51 -8.19 -17.37
N LYS A 13 5.84 -9.34 -16.78
CA LYS A 13 5.12 -10.61 -16.99
C LYS A 13 4.53 -11.18 -15.71
N CYS A 14 3.53 -12.02 -15.85
CA CYS A 14 2.90 -12.76 -14.77
C CYS A 14 2.65 -14.22 -15.17
N ILE A 15 2.53 -15.07 -14.16
CA ILE A 15 2.10 -16.46 -14.35
C ILE A 15 0.59 -16.48 -14.18
N LEU A 16 -0.14 -16.81 -15.25
CA LEU A 16 -1.59 -16.88 -15.24
C LEU A 16 -2.04 -18.34 -15.20
N GLN A 17 -2.94 -18.65 -14.25
CA GLN A 17 -3.56 -19.96 -14.14
C GLN A 17 -5.08 -19.85 -14.36
N VAL A 18 -5.55 -20.44 -15.45
CA VAL A 18 -6.98 -20.57 -15.76
C VAL A 18 -7.39 -22.03 -15.58
N ARG A 19 -8.60 -22.30 -15.08
CA ARG A 19 -9.07 -23.68 -14.92
C ARG A 19 -9.05 -24.42 -16.27
N GLY A 20 -8.49 -25.62 -16.26
CA GLY A 20 -8.43 -26.49 -17.44
C GLY A 20 -7.21 -26.30 -18.35
N VAL A 21 -6.34 -25.32 -18.06
CA VAL A 21 -5.07 -25.13 -18.79
C VAL A 21 -3.89 -25.12 -17.82
N ARG A 22 -2.72 -25.50 -18.34
CA ARG A 22 -1.46 -25.41 -17.59
C ARG A 22 -1.10 -23.94 -17.39
N PRO A 23 -0.56 -23.55 -16.23
CA PRO A 23 -0.07 -22.19 -16.02
C PRO A 23 0.91 -21.78 -17.11
N PHE A 24 0.78 -20.54 -17.59
CA PHE A 24 1.61 -20.00 -18.66
C PHE A 24 2.00 -18.56 -18.36
N PHE A 25 3.02 -18.07 -19.07
CA PHE A 25 3.43 -16.67 -18.98
C PHE A 25 2.47 -15.80 -19.78
N SER A 26 1.95 -14.77 -19.14
CA SER A 26 1.17 -13.70 -19.75
C SER A 26 1.88 -12.38 -19.54
N ASP A 27 1.75 -11.48 -20.50
CA ASP A 27 2.19 -10.09 -20.30
C ASP A 27 1.19 -9.36 -19.40
N LYS A 28 1.70 -8.47 -18.54
CA LYS A 28 0.87 -7.62 -17.68
C LYS A 28 0.07 -6.65 -18.53
N PHE A 29 -1.11 -6.29 -18.02
CA PHE A 29 -1.94 -5.28 -18.67
C PHE A 29 -1.24 -3.92 -18.65
N ASP A 30 -1.22 -3.26 -19.80
CA ASP A 30 -0.66 -1.91 -19.94
C ASP A 30 -1.62 -0.88 -19.33
N ILE A 31 -1.26 -0.39 -18.14
CA ILE A 31 -2.06 0.55 -17.35
C ILE A 31 -2.36 1.85 -18.09
N THR A 32 -1.50 2.27 -19.03
CA THR A 32 -1.67 3.52 -19.79
C THR A 32 -2.91 3.48 -20.69
N LYS A 33 -3.35 2.27 -21.07
CA LYS A 33 -4.53 2.05 -21.92
C LYS A 33 -5.84 2.07 -21.13
N HIS A 34 -5.78 2.07 -19.80
CA HIS A 34 -6.99 2.05 -18.99
C HIS A 34 -7.71 3.41 -19.07
N PRO A 35 -9.05 3.48 -19.23
CA PRO A 35 -9.78 4.75 -19.36
C PRO A 35 -9.63 5.69 -18.16
N LYS A 36 -9.31 5.14 -16.99
CA LYS A 36 -9.08 5.89 -15.75
C LYS A 36 -7.61 6.15 -15.45
N TYR A 37 -6.70 5.89 -16.40
CA TYR A 37 -5.26 6.07 -16.17
C TYR A 37 -4.90 7.51 -15.77
N LYS A 38 -5.64 8.50 -16.30
CA LYS A 38 -5.50 9.94 -15.99
C LYS A 38 -5.59 10.32 -14.51
N TYR A 39 -6.09 9.44 -13.65
CA TYR A 39 -6.23 9.68 -12.21
C TYR A 39 -5.08 9.09 -11.38
N LEU A 40 -4.14 8.37 -12.01
CA LEU A 40 -2.96 7.86 -11.33
C LEU A 40 -1.91 8.96 -11.18
N SER A 41 -1.05 8.80 -10.17
CA SER A 41 0.16 9.60 -9.99
C SER A 41 1.13 9.44 -11.16
N ASP A 42 1.12 8.28 -11.82
CA ASP A 42 1.94 8.00 -13.00
C ASP A 42 1.54 8.83 -14.24
N ALA A 43 0.30 9.32 -14.28
CA ALA A 43 -0.20 10.18 -15.35
C ALA A 43 -0.02 11.68 -15.04
N ASP A 44 -0.27 12.10 -13.79
CA ASP A 44 -0.01 13.45 -13.30
C ASP A 44 0.48 13.39 -11.84
N PRO A 45 1.67 13.92 -11.52
CA PRO A 45 2.20 13.97 -10.15
C PRO A 45 1.26 14.62 -9.14
N LYS A 46 0.32 15.47 -9.58
CA LYS A 46 -0.68 16.10 -8.71
C LYS A 46 -1.70 15.12 -8.13
N ASN A 47 -1.88 13.97 -8.76
CA ASN A 47 -2.76 12.91 -8.26
C ASN A 47 -2.09 12.05 -7.18
N ALA A 48 -0.81 12.30 -6.87
CA ALA A 48 -0.12 11.59 -5.80
C ALA A 48 -0.84 11.80 -4.47
N PHE A 49 -1.16 10.69 -3.81
CA PHE A 49 -1.81 10.73 -2.51
C PHE A 49 -0.81 11.20 -1.45
N ASP A 50 -1.09 12.36 -0.87
CA ASP A 50 -0.27 12.97 0.17
C ASP A 50 -0.82 12.57 1.55
N MET A 51 -0.17 11.57 2.17
CA MET A 51 -0.54 11.05 3.48
C MET A 51 -0.47 12.13 4.57
N GLU A 52 0.50 13.05 4.51
CA GLU A 52 0.68 14.08 5.53
C GLU A 52 -0.49 15.07 5.52
N LYS A 53 -1.00 15.42 4.33
CA LYS A 53 -2.20 16.25 4.22
C LYS A 53 -3.46 15.53 4.67
N HIS A 54 -3.56 14.22 4.45
CA HIS A 54 -4.74 13.44 4.80
C HIS A 54 -4.79 13.07 6.30
N ILE A 55 -3.64 12.88 6.94
CA ILE A 55 -3.48 12.52 8.36
C ILE A 55 -3.31 13.76 9.25
N LYS A 56 -3.52 14.99 8.74
CA LYS A 56 -3.78 16.18 9.57
C LYS A 56 -5.12 16.06 10.31
N ARG A 57 -5.24 15.02 11.12
CA ARG A 57 -6.00 15.05 12.37
C ARG A 57 -5.46 16.27 13.09
N ARG A 58 -6.32 17.26 13.26
CA ARG A 58 -6.08 18.31 14.25
C ARG A 58 -5.61 17.56 15.50
N PRO A 59 -4.43 17.88 16.08
CA PRO A 59 -4.18 17.41 17.44
C PRO A 59 -5.44 17.78 18.23
N ALA A 60 -5.95 16.86 19.04
CA ALA A 60 -7.04 17.21 19.94
C ALA A 60 -6.53 18.39 20.76
N ILE A 61 -6.95 19.60 20.39
CA ILE A 61 -6.63 20.82 21.12
C ILE A 61 -7.51 20.68 22.35
N VAL A 62 -6.98 20.03 23.37
CA VAL A 62 -7.60 19.98 24.68
C VAL A 62 -7.70 21.43 25.13
N LYS A 63 -8.92 21.93 25.29
CA LYS A 63 -9.11 23.29 25.81
C LYS A 63 -8.59 23.33 27.25
N PRO A 64 -8.10 24.47 27.74
CA PRO A 64 -7.59 24.58 29.11
C PRO A 64 -8.56 24.11 30.21
N ASP A 65 -9.87 24.14 29.93
CA ASP A 65 -10.94 23.74 30.87
C ASP A 65 -11.45 22.29 30.66
N GLU A 66 -10.85 21.50 29.78
CA GLU A 66 -11.30 20.13 29.47
C GLU A 66 -10.43 19.12 30.22
N GLU A 67 -11.03 18.34 31.13
CA GLU A 67 -10.35 17.25 31.84
C GLU A 67 -9.90 16.19 30.83
N PHE A 68 -8.62 15.82 30.88
CA PHE A 68 -8.05 14.76 30.04
C PHE A 68 -7.28 13.77 30.90
N ASP A 69 -7.43 12.49 30.60
CA ASP A 69 -6.68 11.42 31.23
C ASP A 69 -5.27 11.33 30.62
N TYR A 70 -4.25 11.52 31.44
CA TYR A 70 -2.84 11.37 31.05
C TYR A 70 -2.36 9.97 31.43
N TYR A 71 -1.97 9.19 30.44
CA TYR A 71 -1.38 7.87 30.63
C TYR A 71 0.09 7.91 30.21
N GLU A 72 1.00 7.71 31.16
CA GLU A 72 2.39 7.39 30.84
C GLU A 72 2.47 5.92 30.44
N ILE A 73 2.88 5.67 29.21
CA ILE A 73 3.15 4.33 28.71
C ILE A 73 4.66 4.19 28.66
N ASP A 74 5.23 3.44 29.59
CA ASP A 74 6.62 3.03 29.53
C ASP A 74 6.80 2.07 28.34
N GLY A 75 7.77 2.37 27.46
CA GLY A 75 7.97 1.67 26.18
C GLY A 75 8.29 0.18 26.28
N GLU A 76 8.40 -0.36 27.49
CA GLU A 76 8.67 -1.78 27.77
C GLU A 76 7.44 -2.68 27.54
N GLY A 77 6.25 -2.09 27.39
CA GLY A 77 4.98 -2.81 27.16
C GLY A 77 4.40 -2.69 25.74
N LEU A 78 5.04 -1.98 24.82
CA LEU A 78 4.60 -1.92 23.43
C LEU A 78 5.02 -3.21 22.71
N GLN A 79 4.13 -4.18 22.66
CA GLN A 79 4.29 -5.35 21.82
C GLN A 79 4.34 -4.86 20.36
N GLU A 80 5.48 -5.08 19.69
CA GLU A 80 5.62 -4.83 18.26
C GLU A 80 4.66 -5.77 17.51
N ASP A 81 3.40 -5.38 17.34
CA ASP A 81 2.47 -6.02 16.42
C ASP A 81 2.85 -5.63 14.98
N THR A 82 4.05 -6.05 14.56
CA THR A 82 4.41 -6.12 13.15
C THR A 82 3.88 -7.44 12.60
N ASN A 83 2.55 -7.52 12.47
CA ASN A 83 1.92 -8.56 11.67
C ASN A 83 0.98 -7.90 10.66
N HIS A 84 1.60 -7.31 9.64
CA HIS A 84 0.90 -6.94 8.41
C HIS A 84 0.85 -8.18 7.50
N GLU A 85 -0.34 -8.76 7.41
CA GLU A 85 -0.77 -9.65 6.32
C GLU A 85 -0.81 -8.91 4.97
#